data_AF-A0AA41S674-F1
#
_entry.id   AF-A0AA41S674-F1
#
_cell.length_a   1.000
_cell.length_b   1.000
_cell.length_c   1.000
_cell.angle_alpha   90.00
_cell.angle_beta   90.00
_cell.angle_gamma   90.00
#
_symmetry.space_group_name_H-M   'P 1'
#
loop_
_entity.id
_entity.type
_entity.pdbx_description
1 polymer ?
#
loop_
_entity_poly.entity_id
_entity_poly.type
_entity_poly.pdbx_seq_one_letter_code
_entity_poly.pdbx_strand_id
1 'polypeptide(L)'
;MATAKTFHCGFLPVLFIIVIVTMLEMPSAVAAFSCDPGETYTETKSVADHTIYCFGCQDQCITQCKSQGKEVSQIECNFWGSNPAVCKCCCGLPSSTPPPPPPTAWNKCPIGEKFRGSQQTTSVMDCNLCVNACKTGCDGIGGTVTRQVCFQDFRQDASKALIKDQLLCPCCCKQPPPPPPPIPSPPPLPPSPPPPPPSPSPPPPPPPPSPAPPCPCSGSCGVDINIQISSGQAKPCKYELSQSSSSTEEL
;
A
#
# COMPACT_ATOMS: atom_id res chain seq x y z
N MET A 1 26.33 -60.77 13.55
CA MET A 1 26.35 -60.15 12.21
C MET A 1 25.70 -58.78 12.32
N ALA A 2 26.50 -57.72 12.33
CA ALA A 2 26.03 -56.35 12.46
C ALA A 2 25.92 -55.73 11.06
N THR A 3 24.70 -55.45 10.63
CA THR A 3 24.40 -54.87 9.32
C THR A 3 24.56 -53.35 9.40
N ALA A 4 25.68 -52.83 8.88
CA ALA A 4 25.91 -51.40 8.77
C ALA A 4 24.97 -50.81 7.70
N LYS A 5 24.01 -49.98 8.11
CA LYS A 5 23.16 -49.19 7.20
C LYS A 5 23.91 -47.94 6.77
N THR A 6 24.33 -47.92 5.51
CA THR A 6 24.89 -46.76 4.82
C THR A 6 23.82 -45.69 4.68
N PHE A 7 23.89 -44.64 5.50
CA PHE A 7 23.02 -43.47 5.35
C PHE A 7 23.54 -42.60 4.20
N HIS A 8 22.72 -42.43 3.16
CA HIS A 8 23.01 -41.58 2.02
C HIS A 8 23.04 -40.10 2.45
N CYS A 9 24.26 -39.53 2.50
CA CYS A 9 24.57 -38.15 2.85
C CYS A 9 24.16 -37.10 1.78
N GLY A 10 23.14 -37.40 0.97
CA GLY A 10 22.65 -36.53 -0.12
C GLY A 10 21.33 -35.81 0.18
N PHE A 11 20.63 -36.16 1.26
CA PHE A 11 19.29 -35.64 1.54
C PHE A 11 19.27 -34.34 2.37
N LEU A 12 20.35 -34.07 3.10
CA LEU A 12 20.50 -32.86 3.92
C LEU A 12 20.49 -31.53 3.14
N PRO A 13 21.18 -31.38 1.98
CA PRO A 13 21.17 -30.11 1.26
C PRO A 13 19.81 -29.79 0.63
N VAL A 14 19.05 -30.80 0.20
CA VAL A 14 17.74 -30.60 -0.44
C VAL A 14 16.70 -30.11 0.58
N LEU A 15 16.68 -30.69 1.78
CA LEU A 15 15.81 -30.24 2.87
C LEU A 15 16.14 -28.80 3.30
N PHE A 16 17.42 -28.44 3.32
CA PHE A 16 17.84 -27.08 3.67
C PHE A 16 17.39 -26.05 2.64
N ILE A 17 17.43 -26.38 1.35
CA ILE A 17 16.93 -25.50 0.27
C ILE A 17 15.41 -25.34 0.36
N ILE A 18 14.66 -26.41 0.62
CA ILE A 18 13.19 -26.33 0.77
C ILE A 18 12.81 -25.41 1.94
N VAL A 19 13.48 -25.53 3.09
CA VAL A 19 13.23 -24.65 4.24
C VAL A 19 13.52 -23.17 3.89
N ILE A 20 14.61 -22.88 3.20
CA ILE A 20 14.97 -21.51 2.79
C ILE A 20 13.92 -20.93 1.82
N VAL A 21 13.48 -21.70 0.82
CA VAL A 21 12.47 -21.24 -0.15
C VAL A 21 11.13 -20.98 0.54
N THR A 22 10.72 -21.83 1.48
CA THR A 22 9.46 -21.62 2.22
C THR A 22 9.49 -20.42 3.18
N MET A 23 10.68 -19.99 3.63
CA MET A 23 10.83 -18.78 4.45
C MET A 23 10.88 -17.50 3.60
N LEU A 24 11.22 -17.61 2.31
CA LEU A 24 11.25 -16.49 1.35
C LEU A 24 9.85 -16.17 0.79
N GLU A 25 8.92 -17.13 0.78
CA GLU A 25 7.49 -16.89 0.54
C GLU A 25 6.79 -16.44 1.82
N MET A 26 7.18 -15.29 2.38
CA MET A 26 6.30 -14.60 3.32
C MET A 26 5.14 -13.98 2.53
N PRO A 27 3.88 -14.41 2.76
CA PRO A 27 2.74 -13.82 2.09
C PRO A 27 2.57 -12.39 2.57
N SER A 28 2.29 -11.50 1.62
CA SER A 28 1.93 -10.11 1.83
C SER A 28 3.09 -9.21 2.24
N ALA A 29 3.71 -8.61 1.23
CA ALA A 29 3.97 -7.17 1.30
C ALA A 29 2.61 -6.48 1.51
N VAL A 30 2.13 -6.47 2.76
CA VAL A 30 1.08 -5.55 3.17
C VAL A 30 1.62 -4.19 2.78
N ALA A 31 0.92 -3.49 1.88
CA ALA A 31 1.33 -2.16 1.46
C ALA A 31 1.67 -1.38 2.73
N ALA A 32 2.94 -0.99 2.88
CA ALA A 32 3.37 -0.32 4.07
C ALA A 32 2.53 0.95 4.18
N PHE A 33 1.77 1.07 5.28
CA PHE A 33 0.99 2.27 5.56
C PHE A 33 1.89 3.50 5.38
N SER A 34 1.61 4.29 4.36
CA SER A 34 2.39 5.45 3.98
C SER A 34 1.45 6.64 3.87
N CYS A 35 1.76 7.70 4.60
CA CYS A 35 1.03 8.96 4.50
C CYS A 35 1.38 9.69 3.21
N ASP A 36 0.48 10.55 2.75
CA ASP A 36 0.71 11.36 1.56
C ASP A 36 1.79 12.44 1.81
N PRO A 37 2.45 12.95 0.76
CA PRO A 37 3.45 14.02 0.91
C PRO A 37 2.89 15.25 1.64
N GLY A 38 3.56 15.67 2.72
CA GLY A 38 3.15 16.81 3.55
C GLY A 38 2.30 16.45 4.77
N GLU A 39 1.91 15.17 4.90
CA GLU A 39 1.27 14.65 6.09
C GLU A 39 2.28 14.21 7.15
N THR A 40 1.83 14.15 8.40
CA THR A 40 2.65 13.71 9.54
C THR A 40 2.16 12.36 10.02
N TYR A 41 3.03 11.35 9.98
CA TYR A 41 2.75 10.03 10.55
C TYR A 41 2.80 10.08 12.08
N THR A 42 1.80 9.50 12.73
CA THR A 42 1.79 9.28 14.18
C THR A 42 1.35 7.86 14.50
N GLU A 43 1.89 7.31 15.57
CA GLU A 43 1.57 5.97 16.04
C GLU A 43 1.25 6.03 17.53
N THR A 44 0.10 5.50 17.92
CA THR A 44 -0.31 5.37 19.32
C THR A 44 -0.70 3.94 19.66
N LYS A 45 -0.49 3.56 20.91
CA LYS A 45 -0.98 2.29 21.46
C LYS A 45 -2.24 2.57 22.26
N SER A 46 -3.26 1.73 22.12
CA SER A 46 -4.49 1.85 22.91
C SER A 46 -4.16 1.84 24.41
N VAL A 47 -4.66 2.82 25.16
CA VAL A 47 -4.27 3.11 26.56
C VAL A 47 -4.86 2.12 27.57
N ALA A 48 -5.85 1.32 27.18
CA ALA A 48 -6.54 0.45 28.11
C ALA A 48 -6.20 -1.02 27.87
N ASP A 49 -5.76 -1.68 28.96
CA ASP A 49 -5.20 -3.03 28.92
C ASP A 49 -6.12 -4.07 28.28
N HIS A 50 -7.45 -3.89 28.33
CA HIS A 50 -8.41 -4.92 27.89
C HIS A 50 -9.54 -4.41 27.01
N THR A 51 -9.58 -3.12 26.65
CA THR A 51 -10.68 -2.55 25.85
C THR A 51 -10.32 -2.44 24.37
N ILE A 52 -10.69 -3.51 23.67
CA ILE A 52 -11.43 -3.52 22.39
C ILE A 52 -10.78 -2.76 21.22
N TYR A 53 -10.03 -3.55 20.44
CA TYR A 53 -10.11 -3.64 18.97
C TYR A 53 -10.39 -2.33 18.23
N CYS A 54 -9.37 -1.49 18.07
CA CYS A 54 -9.37 -0.33 17.17
C CYS A 54 -10.42 0.75 17.40
N PHE A 55 -11.39 0.55 18.29
CA PHE A 55 -12.53 1.43 18.47
C PHE A 55 -12.09 2.80 18.98
N GLY A 56 -11.09 2.82 19.86
CA GLY A 56 -10.45 4.05 20.34
C GLY A 56 -9.39 4.63 19.40
N CYS A 57 -8.97 3.92 18.34
CA CYS A 57 -7.90 4.43 17.48
C CYS A 57 -8.33 5.71 16.76
N GLN A 58 -9.60 5.80 16.36
CA GLN A 58 -10.09 7.01 15.71
C GLN A 58 -10.02 8.23 16.65
N ASP A 59 -10.55 8.13 17.86
CA ASP A 59 -10.52 9.24 18.82
C ASP A 59 -9.10 9.60 19.25
N GLN A 60 -8.23 8.60 19.37
CA GLN A 60 -6.81 8.83 19.64
C GLN A 60 -6.10 9.54 18.49
N CYS A 61 -6.29 9.07 17.24
CA CYS A 61 -5.76 9.73 16.06
C CYS A 61 -6.28 11.16 15.94
N ILE A 62 -7.58 11.39 16.18
CA ILE A 62 -8.19 12.72 16.15
C ILE A 62 -7.57 13.62 17.20
N THR A 63 -7.46 13.15 18.44
CA THR A 63 -6.85 13.91 19.55
C THR A 63 -5.39 14.24 19.24
N GLN A 64 -4.62 13.27 18.74
CA GLN A 64 -3.23 13.45 18.33
C GLN A 64 -3.08 14.47 17.21
N CYS A 65 -3.79 14.31 16.09
CA CYS A 65 -3.67 15.24 14.97
C CYS A 65 -4.15 16.64 15.36
N LYS A 66 -5.24 16.76 16.14
CA LYS A 66 -5.72 18.06 16.65
C LYS A 66 -4.69 18.76 17.54
N SER A 67 -3.96 18.01 18.37
CA SER A 67 -2.88 18.59 19.18
C SER A 67 -1.75 19.21 18.34
N GLN A 68 -1.64 18.80 17.07
CA GLN A 68 -0.68 19.34 16.09
C GLN A 68 -1.31 20.40 15.17
N GLY A 69 -2.55 20.83 15.40
CA GLY A 69 -3.27 21.75 14.49
C GLY A 69 -3.58 21.13 13.13
N LYS A 70 -3.67 19.80 13.06
CA LYS A 70 -3.88 18.99 11.86
C LYS A 70 -5.17 18.18 11.96
N GLU A 71 -5.65 17.69 10.82
CA GLU A 71 -6.80 16.77 10.75
C GLU A 71 -6.33 15.37 10.36
N VAL A 72 -7.10 14.36 10.78
CA VAL A 72 -6.79 12.97 10.44
C VAL A 72 -7.19 12.73 8.99
N SER A 73 -6.23 12.35 8.15
CA SER A 73 -6.46 11.98 6.75
C SER A 73 -6.61 10.47 6.56
N GLN A 74 -5.81 9.69 7.28
CA GLN A 74 -5.80 8.23 7.20
C GLN A 74 -5.64 7.62 8.58
N ILE A 75 -6.33 6.49 8.82
CA ILE A 75 -6.21 5.69 10.04
C ILE A 75 -6.05 4.24 9.62
N GLU A 76 -5.04 3.57 10.15
CA GLU A 76 -4.90 2.12 10.15
C GLU A 76 -4.81 1.65 11.59
N CYS A 77 -5.50 0.56 11.91
CA CYS A 77 -5.37 -0.06 13.20
C CYS A 77 -4.97 -1.52 13.03
N ASN A 78 -3.87 -1.87 13.69
CA ASN A 78 -3.36 -3.23 13.72
C ASN A 78 -3.48 -3.81 15.12
N PHE A 79 -4.00 -5.02 15.22
CA PHE A 79 -4.14 -5.74 16.47
C PHE A 79 -3.58 -7.15 16.33
N TRP A 80 -2.67 -7.52 17.23
CA TRP A 80 -1.95 -8.79 17.19
C TRP A 80 -2.13 -9.53 18.53
N GLY A 81 -3.31 -10.14 18.72
CA GLY A 81 -3.56 -11.10 19.80
C GLY A 81 -3.75 -10.48 21.19
N SER A 82 -2.73 -10.53 22.04
CA SER A 82 -2.83 -10.05 23.44
C SER A 82 -2.26 -8.64 23.64
N ASN A 83 -1.63 -8.08 22.60
CA ASN A 83 -1.03 -6.75 22.67
C ASN A 83 -2.09 -5.65 22.50
N PRO A 84 -1.89 -4.46 23.08
CA PRO A 84 -2.74 -3.31 22.79
C PRO A 84 -2.77 -3.03 21.27
N ALA A 85 -3.90 -2.53 20.79
CA ALA A 85 -4.04 -2.14 19.40
C ALA A 85 -3.05 -1.02 19.07
N VAL A 86 -2.36 -1.14 17.93
CA VAL A 86 -1.47 -0.12 17.39
C VAL A 86 -2.28 0.69 16.38
N CYS A 87 -2.53 1.94 16.72
CA CYS A 87 -3.20 2.93 15.90
C CYS A 87 -2.15 3.71 15.12
N LYS A 88 -2.16 3.60 13.80
CA LYS A 88 -1.33 4.39 12.89
C LYS A 88 -2.20 5.44 12.23
N CYS A 89 -1.78 6.69 12.25
CA CYS A 89 -2.55 7.80 11.73
C CYS A 89 -1.69 8.70 10.85
N CYS A 90 -2.30 9.26 9.81
CA CYS A 90 -1.73 10.34 9.01
C CYS A 90 -2.46 11.64 9.36
N CYS A 91 -1.68 12.67 9.70
CA CYS A 91 -2.17 13.99 10.08
C CYS A 91 -1.86 15.00 8.96
N GLY A 92 -2.88 15.40 8.21
CA GLY A 92 -2.80 16.40 7.13
C GLY A 92 -3.12 17.81 7.62
N LEU A 93 -2.76 18.83 6.84
CA LEU A 93 -3.31 20.18 7.06
C LEU A 93 -4.84 20.13 6.90
N PRO A 94 -5.60 20.93 7.67
CA PRO A 94 -7.05 21.03 7.48
C PRO A 94 -7.33 21.40 6.04
N SER A 95 -7.94 20.49 5.30
CA SER A 95 -8.17 20.67 3.87
C SER A 95 -9.25 21.73 3.69
N SER A 96 -9.04 22.70 2.80
CA SER A 96 -10.11 23.61 2.35
C SER A 96 -11.15 22.90 1.46
N THR A 97 -10.92 21.61 1.18
CA THR A 97 -11.83 20.69 0.48
C THR A 97 -12.87 20.18 1.48
N PRO A 98 -14.13 19.91 1.07
CA PRO A 98 -15.16 19.33 1.94
C PRO A 98 -14.62 18.17 2.79
N PRO A 99 -15.07 18.07 4.05
CA PRO A 99 -14.51 17.14 5.02
C PRO A 99 -14.48 15.73 4.43
N PRO A 100 -13.38 14.96 4.68
CA PRO A 100 -13.28 13.61 4.19
C PRO A 100 -14.53 12.81 4.59
N PRO A 101 -15.03 11.94 3.71
CA PRO A 101 -16.22 11.16 4.01
C PRO A 101 -16.01 10.42 5.33
N PRO A 102 -17.04 10.38 6.21
CA PRO A 102 -16.92 9.75 7.51
C PRO A 102 -16.38 8.33 7.34
N PRO A 103 -15.48 7.88 8.23
CA PRO A 103 -14.84 6.58 8.09
C PRO A 103 -15.91 5.51 7.90
N THR A 104 -15.70 4.68 6.89
CA THR A 104 -16.63 3.60 6.59
C THR A 104 -16.67 2.67 7.78
N ALA A 105 -17.81 2.69 8.50
CA ALA A 105 -18.05 1.85 9.66
C ALA A 105 -17.61 0.41 9.37
N TRP A 106 -17.03 -0.28 10.35
CA TRP A 106 -16.46 -1.62 10.17
C TRP A 106 -17.46 -2.66 9.63
N ASN A 107 -18.76 -2.41 9.85
CA ASN A 107 -19.87 -3.20 9.34
C ASN A 107 -20.39 -2.74 7.97
N LYS A 108 -19.69 -1.82 7.30
CA LYS A 108 -20.01 -1.30 5.98
C LYS A 108 -18.82 -1.53 5.05
N CYS A 109 -19.15 -1.84 3.80
CA CYS A 109 -18.17 -1.97 2.74
C CYS A 109 -18.21 -0.74 1.82
N PRO A 110 -17.08 -0.41 1.17
CA PRO A 110 -17.03 0.56 0.09
C PRO A 110 -18.08 0.30 -1.01
N ILE A 111 -18.43 1.34 -1.76
CA ILE A 111 -19.37 1.23 -2.88
C ILE A 111 -18.83 0.22 -3.91
N GLY A 112 -19.68 -0.72 -4.31
CA GLY A 112 -19.30 -1.80 -5.25
C GLY A 112 -18.74 -3.06 -4.58
N GLU A 113 -18.61 -3.06 -3.26
CA GLU A 113 -18.19 -4.24 -2.49
C GLU A 113 -19.37 -4.83 -1.70
N LYS A 114 -19.35 -6.14 -1.49
CA LYS A 114 -20.39 -6.86 -0.73
C LYS A 114 -19.88 -7.19 0.67
N PHE A 115 -20.66 -6.80 1.69
CA PHE A 115 -20.39 -7.18 3.07
C PHE A 115 -20.69 -8.65 3.30
N ARG A 116 -19.78 -9.35 3.99
CA ARG A 116 -19.94 -10.72 4.43
C ARG A 116 -19.43 -10.86 5.86
N GLY A 117 -20.30 -11.20 6.79
CA GLY A 117 -19.91 -11.56 8.14
C GLY A 117 -19.88 -13.07 8.29
N SER A 118 -18.83 -13.60 8.89
CA SER A 118 -18.87 -14.94 9.48
C SER A 118 -18.75 -14.82 10.99
N GLN A 119 -19.53 -15.62 11.71
CA GLN A 119 -19.43 -15.75 13.15
C GLN A 119 -18.80 -17.11 13.44
N GLN A 120 -17.73 -17.11 14.21
CA GLN A 120 -17.07 -18.32 14.65
C GLN A 120 -17.22 -18.43 16.16
N THR A 121 -17.76 -19.56 16.61
CA THR A 121 -17.83 -19.89 18.03
C THR A 121 -16.52 -20.54 18.44
N THR A 122 -15.55 -19.72 18.86
CA THR A 122 -14.25 -20.22 19.35
C THR A 122 -13.89 -19.55 20.66
N SER A 123 -13.41 -20.36 21.61
CA SER A 123 -12.94 -19.88 22.91
C SER A 123 -11.57 -19.18 22.84
N VAL A 124 -10.85 -19.35 21.73
CA VAL A 124 -9.55 -18.73 21.47
C VAL A 124 -9.71 -17.69 20.36
N MET A 125 -9.18 -16.49 20.62
CA MET A 125 -9.04 -15.42 19.64
C MET A 125 -7.97 -15.79 18.61
N ASP A 126 -8.38 -16.48 17.54
CA ASP A 126 -7.51 -16.76 16.40
C ASP A 126 -8.04 -16.05 15.15
N CYS A 127 -7.47 -14.88 14.86
CA CYS A 127 -7.83 -14.10 13.67
C CYS A 127 -7.49 -14.81 12.35
N ASN A 128 -6.66 -15.86 12.35
CA ASN A 128 -6.44 -16.66 11.14
C ASN A 128 -7.73 -17.39 10.72
N LEU A 129 -8.61 -17.69 11.67
CA LEU A 129 -9.94 -18.24 11.36
C LEU A 129 -10.79 -17.25 10.56
N CYS A 130 -10.68 -15.95 10.87
CA CYS A 130 -11.32 -14.91 10.08
C CYS A 130 -10.73 -14.83 8.67
N VAL A 131 -9.41 -14.98 8.51
CA VAL A 131 -8.76 -14.91 7.19
C VAL A 131 -9.31 -15.99 6.29
N ASN A 132 -9.37 -17.22 6.80
CA ASN A 132 -9.87 -18.36 6.06
C ASN A 132 -11.38 -18.27 5.80
N ALA A 133 -12.16 -17.84 6.79
CA ALA A 133 -13.61 -17.71 6.64
C ALA A 133 -13.99 -16.60 5.64
N CYS A 134 -13.30 -15.47 5.67
CA CYS A 134 -13.49 -14.39 4.71
C CYS A 134 -13.06 -14.77 3.31
N LYS A 135 -11.89 -15.41 3.16
CA LYS A 135 -11.42 -15.93 1.88
C LYS A 135 -12.43 -16.90 1.26
N THR A 136 -12.78 -17.95 1.99
CA THR A 136 -13.79 -18.94 1.56
C THR A 136 -15.11 -18.27 1.21
N GLY A 137 -15.49 -17.25 1.97
CA GLY A 137 -16.72 -16.52 1.75
C GLY A 137 -16.74 -15.66 0.49
N CYS A 138 -15.64 -14.97 0.19
CA CYS A 138 -15.50 -14.19 -1.03
C CYS A 138 -15.32 -15.09 -2.26
N ASP A 139 -14.56 -16.17 -2.13
CA ASP A 139 -14.36 -17.16 -3.20
C ASP A 139 -15.70 -17.78 -3.63
N GLY A 140 -16.60 -18.04 -2.68
CA GLY A 140 -17.94 -18.57 -2.94
C GLY A 140 -18.86 -17.65 -3.77
N ILE A 141 -18.52 -16.36 -3.92
CA ILE A 141 -19.22 -15.42 -4.83
C ILE A 141 -18.36 -15.03 -6.04
N GLY A 142 -17.26 -15.74 -6.28
CA GLY A 142 -16.27 -15.41 -7.31
C GLY A 142 -15.58 -14.07 -7.08
N GLY A 143 -15.54 -13.58 -5.84
CA GLY A 143 -14.88 -12.33 -5.47
C GLY A 143 -13.58 -12.55 -4.71
N THR A 144 -12.89 -11.46 -4.41
CA THR A 144 -11.67 -11.45 -3.59
C THR A 144 -11.89 -10.60 -2.33
N VAL A 145 -11.21 -10.95 -1.24
CA VAL A 145 -11.25 -10.19 0.02
C VAL A 145 -10.52 -8.86 -0.20
N THR A 146 -11.23 -7.73 -0.07
CA THR A 146 -10.65 -6.38 -0.13
C THR A 146 -10.43 -5.79 1.25
N ARG A 147 -11.29 -6.16 2.21
CA ARG A 147 -11.19 -5.74 3.60
C ARG A 147 -11.58 -6.89 4.50
N GLN A 148 -10.87 -7.02 5.62
CA GLN A 148 -11.18 -7.98 6.66
C GLN A 148 -10.96 -7.29 8.00
N VAL A 149 -11.88 -7.50 8.93
CA VAL A 149 -11.68 -7.14 10.34
C VAL A 149 -11.92 -8.39 11.18
N CYS A 150 -11.16 -8.51 12.26
CA CYS A 150 -11.28 -9.56 13.24
C CYS A 150 -11.64 -8.90 14.57
N PHE A 151 -12.79 -9.24 15.15
CA PHE A 151 -13.17 -8.70 16.46
C PHE A 151 -13.88 -9.73 17.32
N GLN A 152 -13.68 -9.64 18.63
CA GLN A 152 -14.41 -10.43 19.60
C GLN A 152 -15.65 -9.67 20.04
N ASP A 153 -16.82 -10.27 19.88
CA ASP A 153 -18.04 -9.75 20.48
C ASP A 153 -18.18 -10.31 21.89
N PHE A 154 -18.23 -9.43 22.88
CA PHE A 154 -18.47 -9.79 24.27
C PHE A 154 -19.96 -9.59 24.56
N ARG A 155 -20.73 -10.67 24.42
CA ARG A 155 -22.12 -10.64 24.87
C ARG A 155 -22.14 -10.70 26.40
N GLN A 156 -22.66 -9.65 27.02
CA GLN A 156 -23.08 -9.71 28.40
C GLN A 156 -24.34 -10.56 28.47
N ASP A 157 -24.26 -11.70 29.13
CA ASP A 157 -25.45 -12.44 29.50
C ASP A 157 -26.13 -11.79 30.72
N ALA A 158 -27.36 -12.23 31.02
CA ALA A 158 -28.09 -11.74 32.19
C ALA A 158 -27.37 -12.04 33.52
N SER A 159 -26.37 -12.93 33.52
CA SER A 159 -25.58 -13.27 34.70
C SER A 159 -24.39 -12.31 34.93
N LYS A 160 -24.20 -11.30 34.05
CA LYS A 160 -23.03 -10.41 34.02
C LYS A 160 -21.71 -11.15 33.84
N ALA A 161 -21.74 -12.42 33.47
CA ALA A 161 -20.56 -13.13 33.05
C ALA A 161 -20.25 -12.72 31.60
N LEU A 162 -19.00 -12.30 31.35
CA LEU A 162 -18.53 -12.08 29.99
C LEU A 162 -18.38 -13.47 29.34
N ILE A 163 -19.44 -13.95 28.68
CA ILE A 163 -19.36 -15.15 27.86
C ILE A 163 -18.58 -14.79 26.60
N LYS A 164 -17.43 -15.43 26.42
CA LYS A 164 -16.30 -14.90 25.65
C LYS A 164 -16.17 -15.55 24.29
N ASP A 165 -17.27 -15.79 23.57
CA ASP A 165 -17.25 -16.94 22.65
C ASP A 165 -17.63 -16.66 21.21
N GLN A 166 -17.81 -15.40 20.78
CA GLN A 166 -18.00 -15.10 19.36
C GLN A 166 -16.90 -14.24 18.77
N LEU A 167 -16.13 -14.86 17.89
CA LEU A 167 -15.25 -14.20 16.96
C LEU A 167 -16.08 -13.78 15.75
N LEU A 168 -16.31 -12.47 15.58
CA LEU A 168 -16.91 -11.93 14.39
C LEU A 168 -15.82 -11.57 13.38
N CYS A 169 -16.03 -12.04 12.16
CA CYS A 169 -15.15 -11.86 11.02
C CYS A 169 -15.92 -11.16 9.89
N PRO A 170 -16.18 -9.85 10.00
CA PRO A 170 -16.68 -9.06 8.88
C PRO A 170 -15.61 -8.91 7.80
N CYS A 171 -16.03 -9.05 6.55
CA CYS A 171 -15.20 -8.81 5.38
C CYS A 171 -15.99 -8.11 4.28
N CYS A 172 -15.23 -7.45 3.41
CA CYS A 172 -15.71 -6.91 2.15
C CYS A 172 -15.14 -7.75 1.02
N CYS A 173 -16.04 -8.14 0.12
CA CYS A 173 -15.71 -8.92 -1.07
C CYS A 173 -15.94 -8.06 -2.30
N LYS A 174 -14.95 -8.01 -3.20
CA LYS A 174 -15.07 -7.36 -4.50
C LYS A 174 -15.12 -8.42 -5.59
N GLN A 175 -16.20 -8.40 -6.37
CA GLN A 175 -16.30 -9.24 -7.56
C GLN A 175 -15.43 -8.65 -8.67
N PRO A 176 -14.77 -9.50 -9.48
CA PRO A 176 -14.11 -9.01 -10.68
C PRO A 176 -15.15 -8.31 -11.57
N PRO A 177 -14.75 -7.24 -12.28
CA PRO A 177 -15.64 -6.63 -13.24
C PRO A 177 -16.09 -7.69 -14.26
N PRO A 178 -17.34 -7.61 -14.77
CA PRO A 178 -17.78 -8.51 -15.82
C PRO A 178 -16.79 -8.43 -16.99
N PRO A 179 -16.55 -9.55 -17.69
CA PRO A 179 -15.70 -9.53 -18.87
C PRO A 179 -16.23 -8.46 -19.84
N PRO A 180 -15.33 -7.69 -20.49
CA PRO A 180 -15.78 -6.69 -21.45
C PRO A 180 -16.64 -7.37 -22.51
N PRO A 181 -17.68 -6.68 -23.03
CA PRO A 181 -18.48 -7.23 -24.10
C PRO A 181 -17.57 -7.63 -25.28
N PRO A 182 -17.90 -8.71 -26.01
CA PRO A 182 -17.13 -9.10 -27.18
C PRO A 182 -17.04 -7.91 -28.12
N ILE A 183 -15.80 -7.55 -28.51
CA ILE A 183 -15.57 -6.50 -29.50
C ILE A 183 -16.26 -6.98 -30.79
N PRO A 184 -17.18 -6.19 -31.39
CA PRO A 184 -17.80 -6.58 -32.64
C PRO A 184 -16.71 -6.85 -33.70
N SER A 185 -16.86 -7.95 -34.44
CA SER A 185 -15.91 -8.28 -35.51
C SER A 185 -15.71 -7.07 -36.41
N PRO A 186 -14.46 -6.71 -36.76
CA PRO A 186 -14.22 -5.59 -37.65
C PRO A 186 -14.95 -5.82 -38.98
N PRO A 187 -15.50 -4.76 -39.59
CA PRO A 187 -16.09 -4.88 -40.91
C PRO A 187 -15.05 -5.43 -41.89
N PRO A 188 -15.46 -6.22 -42.91
CA PRO A 188 -14.54 -6.71 -43.93
C PRO A 188 -13.77 -5.52 -44.52
N LEU A 189 -12.45 -5.68 -44.61
CA LEU A 189 -11.59 -4.68 -45.25
C LEU A 189 -12.07 -4.45 -46.68
N PRO A 190 -12.15 -3.20 -47.15
CA PRO A 190 -12.43 -2.93 -48.55
C PRO A 190 -11.37 -3.59 -49.44
N PRO A 191 -11.72 -4.02 -50.66
CA PRO A 191 -10.77 -4.58 -51.60
C PRO A 191 -9.60 -3.62 -51.80
N SER A 192 -8.37 -4.14 -51.77
CA SER A 192 -7.18 -3.31 -51.98
C SER A 192 -7.28 -2.59 -53.33
N PRO A 193 -6.95 -1.29 -53.39
CA PRO A 193 -6.90 -0.58 -54.65
C PRO A 193 -5.86 -1.23 -55.57
N PRO A 194 -6.05 -1.15 -56.91
CA PRO A 194 -5.04 -1.62 -57.85
C PRO A 194 -3.70 -0.90 -57.60
N PRO A 195 -2.57 -1.59 -57.82
CA PRO A 195 -1.26 -1.00 -57.64
C PRO A 195 -1.12 0.27 -58.49
N PRO A 196 -0.53 1.35 -57.93
CA PRO A 196 -0.30 2.57 -58.70
C PRO A 196 0.63 2.27 -59.90
N PRO A 197 0.46 3.00 -61.01
CA PRO A 197 1.38 2.88 -62.14
C PRO A 197 2.82 3.19 -61.69
N PRO A 198 3.83 2.54 -62.31
CA PRO A 198 5.23 2.80 -61.99
C PRO A 198 5.51 4.29 -62.13
N SER A 199 6.11 4.88 -61.09
CA SER A 199 6.51 6.29 -61.12
C SER A 199 7.53 6.50 -62.24
N PRO A 200 7.45 7.62 -63.00
CA PRO A 200 8.48 7.95 -63.97
C PRO A 200 9.84 8.02 -63.27
N SER A 201 10.87 7.49 -63.93
CA SER A 201 12.24 7.53 -63.40
C SER A 201 12.63 8.98 -63.10
N PRO A 202 13.21 9.27 -61.92
CA PRO A 202 13.64 10.61 -61.58
C PRO A 202 14.67 11.10 -62.59
N PRO A 203 14.66 12.41 -62.92
CA PRO A 203 15.70 12.99 -63.76
C PRO A 203 17.07 12.80 -63.09
N PRO A 204 18.14 12.64 -63.89
CA PRO A 204 19.49 12.48 -63.38
C PRO A 204 19.85 13.65 -62.46
N PRO A 205 20.53 13.39 -61.33
CA PRO A 205 20.93 14.45 -60.41
C PRO A 205 21.83 15.48 -61.12
N PRO A 206 21.70 16.76 -60.79
CA PRO A 206 22.59 17.79 -61.33
C PRO A 206 24.04 17.49 -60.93
N PRO A 207 25.01 17.83 -61.79
CA PRO A 207 26.42 17.62 -61.51
C PRO A 207 26.81 18.35 -60.21
N PRO A 208 27.69 17.76 -59.39
CA PRO A 208 28.11 18.38 -58.13
C PRO A 208 28.77 19.74 -58.40
N PRO A 209 28.47 20.76 -57.56
CA PRO A 209 29.14 22.04 -57.65
C PRO A 209 30.65 21.87 -57.45
N SER A 210 31.44 22.57 -58.26
CA SER A 210 32.90 22.55 -58.16
C SER A 210 33.36 22.95 -56.76
N PRO A 211 34.36 22.26 -56.19
CA PRO A 211 34.85 22.55 -54.85
C PRO A 211 35.33 24.00 -54.74
N ALA A 212 34.77 24.71 -53.76
CA ALA A 212 35.19 26.06 -53.43
C ALA A 212 36.64 26.05 -52.92
N PRO A 213 37.45 27.07 -53.26
CA PRO A 213 38.83 27.17 -52.82
C PRO A 213 38.94 27.26 -51.29
N PRO A 214 39.99 26.69 -50.69
CA PRO A 214 40.17 26.66 -49.23
C PRO A 214 40.36 28.06 -48.66
N CYS A 215 39.52 28.44 -47.70
CA CYS A 215 39.68 29.65 -46.91
C CYS A 215 40.86 29.49 -45.91
N PRO A 216 41.85 30.40 -45.92
CA PRO A 216 42.90 30.43 -44.92
C PRO A 216 42.47 31.32 -43.75
N CYS A 217 41.91 30.72 -42.70
CA CYS A 217 41.71 31.41 -41.42
C CYS A 217 42.49 30.67 -40.33
N SER A 218 43.71 31.18 -40.12
CA SER A 218 44.44 31.09 -38.87
C SER A 218 43.61 31.60 -37.70
N GLY A 219 43.70 30.90 -36.57
CA GLY A 219 43.99 31.52 -35.28
C GLY A 219 42.79 31.85 -34.38
N SER A 220 42.82 31.25 -33.17
CA SER A 220 42.14 31.64 -31.94
C SER A 220 40.60 31.59 -31.97
N CYS A 221 39.93 30.85 -31.10
CA CYS A 221 39.95 31.07 -29.66
C CYS A 221 39.72 29.76 -28.90
N GLY A 222 40.62 29.42 -27.98
CA GLY A 222 40.30 28.53 -26.87
C GLY A 222 39.50 29.31 -25.83
N VAL A 223 38.33 28.79 -25.47
CA VAL A 223 37.64 29.15 -24.23
C VAL A 223 37.67 27.91 -23.35
N ASP A 224 38.57 27.95 -22.39
CA ASP A 224 38.71 27.00 -21.30
C ASP A 224 37.57 27.28 -20.30
N ILE A 225 36.61 26.36 -20.19
CA ILE A 225 35.50 26.49 -19.24
C ILE A 225 35.99 25.94 -17.90
N ASN A 226 36.57 26.83 -17.09
CA ASN A 226 36.91 26.56 -15.70
C ASN A 226 35.64 26.61 -14.83
N ILE A 227 35.04 25.44 -14.57
CA ILE A 227 33.94 25.31 -13.61
C ILE A 227 34.55 25.26 -12.20
N GLN A 228 34.65 26.43 -11.55
CA GLN A 228 34.89 26.50 -10.11
C GLN A 228 33.66 25.99 -9.35
N ILE A 229 33.74 24.77 -8.82
CA ILE A 229 32.84 24.31 -7.76
C ILE A 229 33.40 24.85 -6.45
N SER A 230 32.95 26.06 -6.08
CA SER A 230 33.23 26.65 -4.78
C SER A 230 32.50 25.86 -3.71
N SER A 231 33.26 25.14 -2.88
CA SER A 231 32.79 24.52 -1.64
C SER A 231 32.43 25.63 -0.65
N GLY A 232 31.22 26.16 -0.81
CA GLY A 232 30.62 27.11 0.12
C GLY A 232 30.15 26.38 1.37
N GLN A 233 30.74 26.74 2.50
CA GLN A 233 30.37 26.37 3.86
C GLN A 233 28.85 26.19 4.02
N ALA A 234 28.44 24.96 4.28
CA ALA A 234 27.13 24.69 4.85
C ALA A 234 27.06 25.38 6.23
N LYS A 235 26.28 26.46 6.30
CA LYS A 235 25.79 27.00 7.56
C LYS A 235 25.01 25.90 8.28
N PRO A 236 25.28 25.58 9.55
CA PRO A 236 24.37 24.76 10.32
C PRO A 236 23.04 25.50 10.46
N CYS A 237 21.96 24.89 10.00
CA CYS A 237 20.61 25.35 10.29
C CYS A 237 20.42 25.30 11.80
N LYS A 238 20.54 26.47 12.45
CA LYS A 238 20.19 26.69 13.84
C LYS A 238 18.66 26.70 13.93
N TYR A 239 18.08 25.58 14.33
CA TYR A 239 16.68 25.54 14.72
C TYR A 239 16.58 26.17 16.12
N GLU A 240 15.80 27.25 16.21
CA GLU A 240 15.42 27.88 17.47
C GLU A 240 14.25 27.08 18.06
N LEU A 241 14.50 26.34 19.13
CA LEU A 241 13.44 25.73 19.94
C LEU A 241 12.73 26.86 20.68
N SER A 242 11.50 27.20 20.26
CA SER A 242 10.60 27.99 21.10
C SER A 242 10.27 27.19 22.36
N GLN A 243 10.82 27.64 23.48
CA GLN A 243 10.41 27.19 24.82
C GLN A 243 8.96 27.61 25.03
N SER A 244 8.06 26.63 25.10
CA SER A 244 6.68 26.83 25.53
C SER A 244 6.69 26.92 27.06
N SER A 245 6.41 28.13 27.56
CA SER A 245 6.28 28.42 28.98
C SER A 245 5.10 27.65 29.57
N SER A 246 5.41 26.82 30.55
CA SER A 246 4.46 26.19 31.46
C SER A 246 3.91 27.26 32.40
N SER A 247 2.60 27.55 32.30
CA SER A 247 1.85 28.22 33.35
C SER A 247 1.15 27.16 34.18
N THR A 248 1.66 26.97 35.39
CA THR A 248 0.98 26.34 36.51
C THR A 248 -0.24 27.19 36.87
N GLU A 249 -1.43 26.62 36.79
CA GLU A 249 -2.60 27.19 37.46
C GLU A 249 -3.12 26.16 38.48
N GLU A 250 -3.31 26.71 39.67
CA GLU A 250 -3.60 26.09 40.95
C GLU A 250 -5.09 25.77 41.05
N LEU A 251 -5.43 24.56 41.51
CA LEU A 251 -6.69 24.24 42.21
C LEU A 251 -6.59 22.89 42.93
#